data_AF-A0A349FEM1-F1
#
_entry.id   AF-A0A349FEM1-F1
#
_cell.length_a   1.000
_cell.length_b   1.000
_cell.length_c   1.000
_cell.angle_alpha   90.00
_cell.angle_beta   90.00
_cell.angle_gamma   90.00
#
_symmetry.space_group_name_H-M   'P 1'
#
loop_
_entity.id
_entity.type
_entity.pdbx_description
1 polymer ?
#
loop_
_entity_poly.entity_id
_entity_poly.type
_entity_poly.pdbx_seq_one_letter_code
_entity_poly.pdbx_strand_id
1 'polypeptide(L)'
;QQAHWWALGRLASRTPLYGSQHNVVSREQAEQWLPKLLEQNWQKEPMIAFAAVMICRKTGDRLFDISDDYRQQVLAKLKQSKVPDSWLELVAEVKELSANESKRVFGDALPSGLTLVHQ
;
A
#
# COMPACT_ATOMS: atom_id res chain seq x y z
N GLN A 1 -2.61 -19.38 -0.13
CA GLN A 1 -1.27 -18.84 -0.45
C GLN A 1 -1.35 -17.33 -0.74
N GLN A 2 -1.89 -16.53 0.17
CA GLN A 2 -2.00 -15.05 0.02
C GLN A 2 -1.08 -14.29 0.99
N ALA A 3 -0.41 -15.01 1.89
CA ALA A 3 0.36 -14.45 2.99
C ALA A 3 1.60 -13.69 2.53
N HIS A 4 2.23 -14.10 1.42
CA HIS A 4 3.43 -13.43 0.90
C HIS A 4 3.12 -12.04 0.34
N TRP A 5 1.97 -11.84 -0.33
CA TRP A 5 1.55 -10.51 -0.80
C TRP A 5 1.19 -9.58 0.34
N TRP A 6 0.54 -10.12 1.38
CA TRP A 6 0.27 -9.39 2.61
C TRP A 6 1.55 -8.97 3.33
N ALA A 7 2.52 -9.89 3.47
CA ALA A 7 3.83 -9.60 4.05
C ALA A 7 4.57 -8.53 3.24
N LEU A 8 4.55 -8.62 1.90
CA LEU A 8 5.17 -7.63 1.02
C LEU A 8 4.58 -6.23 1.22
N GLY A 9 3.25 -6.11 1.27
CA GLY A 9 2.58 -4.83 1.51
C GLY A 9 2.94 -4.19 2.85
N ARG A 10 3.13 -5.01 3.90
CA ARG A 10 3.58 -4.52 5.23
C ARG A 10 5.04 -4.09 5.23
N LEU A 11 5.92 -4.93 4.68
CA LEU A 11 7.37 -4.67 4.64
C LEU A 11 7.70 -3.45 3.79
N ALA A 12 6.95 -3.25 2.72
CA ALA A 12 7.20 -2.19 1.76
C ALA A 12 6.30 -0.96 1.95
N SER A 13 5.49 -0.91 3.02
CA SER A 13 4.68 0.27 3.35
C SER A 13 5.56 1.50 3.55
N ARG A 14 5.22 2.61 2.88
CA ARG A 14 5.97 3.88 2.98
C ARG A 14 5.72 4.62 4.29
N THR A 15 4.58 4.38 4.92
CA THR A 15 4.29 4.84 6.28
C THR A 15 4.32 3.62 7.20
N PRO A 16 5.43 3.38 7.92
CA PRO A 16 5.50 2.28 8.87
C PRO A 16 4.55 2.56 10.03
N LEU A 17 3.91 1.50 10.55
CA LEU A 17 3.05 1.62 11.73
C LEU A 17 3.86 1.91 13.01
N TYR A 18 5.09 1.37 13.06
CA TYR A 18 6.01 1.54 14.18
C TYR A 18 7.44 1.67 13.65
N GLY A 19 8.29 2.36 14.41
CA GLY A 19 9.70 2.56 14.06
C GLY A 19 9.92 3.73 13.12
N SER A 20 11.20 4.01 12.87
CA SER A 20 11.59 5.13 12.00
C SER A 20 11.27 4.84 10.54
N GLN A 21 10.90 5.88 9.79
CA GLN A 21 10.74 5.82 8.32
C GLN A 21 12.02 5.35 7.63
N HIS A 22 13.19 5.50 8.24
CA HIS A 22 14.46 5.00 7.70
C HIS A 22 14.59 3.47 7.67
N ASN A 23 13.70 2.73 8.34
CA ASN A 23 13.71 1.27 8.34
C ASN A 23 12.86 0.64 7.23
N VAL A 24 12.21 1.45 6.38
CA VAL A 24 11.45 0.93 5.24
C VAL A 24 12.41 0.48 4.12
N VAL A 25 11.97 -0.50 3.33
CA VAL A 25 12.67 -0.88 2.09
C VAL A 25 12.96 0.37 1.26
N SER A 26 14.18 0.54 0.75
CA SER A 26 14.53 1.76 -0.01
C SER A 26 13.63 1.94 -1.23
N ARG A 27 13.51 3.19 -1.69
CA ARG A 27 12.71 3.53 -2.89
C ARG A 27 13.16 2.72 -4.11
N GLU A 28 14.45 2.65 -4.34
CA GLU A 28 15.04 1.96 -5.50
C GLU A 28 14.69 0.48 -5.49
N GLN A 29 14.78 -0.16 -4.32
CA GLN A 29 14.45 -1.57 -4.19
C GLN A 29 12.95 -1.83 -4.39
N ALA A 30 12.09 -0.94 -3.86
CA ALA A 30 10.64 -1.04 -4.03
C ALA A 30 10.23 -0.85 -5.50
N GLU A 31 10.85 0.10 -6.20
CA GLU A 31 10.64 0.35 -7.63
C GLU A 31 10.99 -0.88 -8.49
N GLN A 32 12.05 -1.60 -8.16
CA GLN A 32 12.41 -2.85 -8.86
C GLN A 32 11.35 -3.97 -8.74
N TRP A 33 10.51 -3.93 -7.71
CA TRP A 33 9.46 -4.94 -7.52
C TRP A 33 8.20 -4.60 -8.32
N LEU A 34 7.92 -3.32 -8.55
CA LEU A 34 6.68 -2.85 -9.17
C LEU A 34 6.40 -3.45 -10.55
N PRO A 35 7.37 -3.61 -11.48
CA PRO A 35 7.13 -4.28 -12.76
C PRO A 35 6.52 -5.67 -12.58
N LYS A 36 7.07 -6.47 -11.65
CA LYS A 36 6.57 -7.82 -11.39
C LYS A 36 5.15 -7.83 -10.84
N LEU A 37 4.78 -6.84 -10.01
CA LEU A 37 3.42 -6.69 -9.50
C LEU A 37 2.46 -6.21 -10.61
N LEU A 38 2.91 -5.30 -11.48
CA LEU A 38 2.15 -4.77 -12.60
C LEU A 38 1.88 -5.83 -13.69
N GLU A 39 2.68 -6.88 -13.80
CA GLU A 39 2.42 -8.01 -14.70
C GLU A 39 1.29 -8.93 -14.22
N GLN A 40 0.94 -8.89 -12.94
CA GLN A 40 -0.04 -9.83 -12.36
C GLN A 40 -1.49 -9.44 -12.66
N ASN A 41 -2.40 -10.41 -12.53
CA ASN A 41 -3.83 -10.19 -12.62
C ASN A 41 -4.43 -9.85 -11.24
N TRP A 42 -4.66 -8.56 -11.01
CA TRP A 42 -5.18 -8.04 -9.74
C TRP A 42 -6.66 -8.34 -9.51
N GLN A 43 -7.44 -8.62 -10.56
CA GLN A 43 -8.83 -9.04 -10.40
C GLN A 43 -8.91 -10.47 -9.86
N LYS A 44 -7.96 -11.33 -10.27
CA LYS A 44 -7.84 -12.70 -9.76
C LYS A 44 -7.25 -12.73 -8.35
N GLU A 45 -6.25 -11.90 -8.07
CA GLU A 45 -5.60 -11.80 -6.77
C GLU A 45 -5.56 -10.35 -6.26
N PRO A 46 -6.63 -9.87 -5.59
CA PRO A 46 -6.72 -8.48 -5.11
C PRO A 46 -5.65 -8.07 -4.10
N MET A 47 -5.04 -9.04 -3.41
CA MET A 47 -3.95 -8.77 -2.46
C MET A 47 -2.68 -8.25 -3.15
N ILE A 48 -2.50 -8.50 -4.45
CA ILE A 48 -1.39 -7.95 -5.22
C ILE A 48 -1.59 -6.45 -5.43
N ALA A 49 -2.81 -6.05 -5.81
CA ALA A 49 -3.17 -4.63 -5.91
C ALA A 49 -3.00 -3.93 -4.58
N PHE A 50 -3.41 -4.56 -3.48
CA PHE A 50 -3.21 -4.02 -2.14
C PHE A 50 -1.72 -3.81 -1.81
N ALA A 51 -0.85 -4.80 -2.10
CA ALA A 51 0.58 -4.64 -1.90
C ALA A 51 1.15 -3.49 -2.74
N ALA A 52 0.72 -3.35 -4.00
CA ALA A 52 1.12 -2.24 -4.87
C ALA A 52 0.67 -0.87 -4.32
N VAL A 53 -0.55 -0.78 -3.77
CA VAL A 53 -1.05 0.43 -3.09
C VAL A 53 -0.16 0.78 -1.89
N MET A 54 0.19 -0.19 -1.04
CA MET A 54 1.03 0.09 0.13
C MET A 54 2.45 0.52 -0.24
N ILE A 55 3.01 -0.03 -1.33
CA ILE A 55 4.31 0.36 -1.88
C ILE A 55 4.25 1.78 -2.45
N CYS A 56 3.18 2.13 -3.16
CA CYS A 56 3.06 3.40 -3.90
C CYS A 56 2.29 4.49 -3.15
N ARG A 57 1.86 4.23 -1.91
CA ARG A 57 1.11 5.18 -1.09
C ARG A 57 1.93 6.45 -0.93
N LYS A 58 1.31 7.59 -1.20
CA LYS A 58 1.97 8.89 -1.15
C LYS A 58 2.10 9.34 0.30
N THR A 59 3.32 9.71 0.67
CA THR A 59 3.67 10.20 2.01
C THR A 59 3.86 11.71 2.03
N GLY A 60 4.16 12.32 0.88
CA GLY A 60 4.48 13.74 0.79
C GLY A 60 5.98 14.02 0.97
N ASP A 61 6.77 13.02 1.30
CA ASP A 61 8.24 13.09 1.33
C ASP A 61 8.82 12.43 0.07
N ARG A 62 9.48 13.25 -0.75
CA ARG A 62 10.08 12.84 -2.02
C ARG A 62 11.19 11.79 -1.87
N LEU A 63 11.82 11.69 -0.70
CA LEU A 63 12.84 10.68 -0.42
C LEU A 63 12.24 9.27 -0.30
N PHE A 64 11.00 9.18 0.18
CA PHE A 64 10.33 7.90 0.40
C PHE A 64 9.30 7.57 -0.69
N ASP A 65 8.73 8.59 -1.32
CA ASP A 65 7.74 8.43 -2.38
C ASP A 65 8.35 7.79 -3.64
N ILE A 66 7.67 6.75 -4.13
CA ILE A 66 7.94 6.11 -5.42
C ILE A 66 7.79 7.12 -6.55
N SER A 67 8.58 6.99 -7.62
CA SER A 67 8.50 7.85 -8.81
C SER A 67 7.08 7.97 -9.37
N ASP A 68 6.80 9.17 -9.88
CA ASP A 68 5.52 9.54 -10.48
C ASP A 68 5.15 8.60 -11.64
N ASP A 69 6.14 8.17 -12.43
CA ASP A 69 5.94 7.22 -13.53
C ASP A 69 5.30 5.90 -13.05
N TYR A 70 5.93 5.24 -12.07
CA TYR A 70 5.37 4.01 -11.50
C TYR A 70 4.04 4.25 -10.79
N ARG A 71 3.87 5.37 -10.07
CA ARG A 71 2.57 5.68 -9.43
C ARG A 71 1.46 5.84 -10.47
N GLN A 72 1.74 6.48 -11.61
CA GLN A 72 0.77 6.61 -12.70
C GLN A 72 0.40 5.26 -13.31
N GLN A 73 1.39 4.37 -13.53
CA GLN A 73 1.13 3.00 -14.01
C GLN A 73 0.26 2.21 -13.02
N VAL A 74 0.56 2.30 -11.72
CA VAL A 74 -0.24 1.66 -10.67
C VAL A 74 -1.66 2.22 -10.63
N LEU A 75 -1.83 3.55 -10.63
CA LEU A 75 -3.16 4.19 -10.68
C LEU A 75 -3.98 3.73 -11.90
N ALA A 76 -3.37 3.68 -13.07
CA ALA A 76 -4.04 3.22 -14.29
C ALA A 76 -4.51 1.77 -14.15
N LYS A 77 -3.66 0.89 -13.60
CA LYS A 77 -4.00 -0.53 -13.41
C LYS A 77 -5.02 -0.74 -12.28
N LEU A 78 -4.99 0.06 -11.22
CA LEU A 78 -6.00 0.05 -10.15
C LEU A 78 -7.38 0.38 -10.72
N LYS A 79 -7.49 1.43 -11.55
CA LYS A 79 -8.75 1.79 -12.24
C LYS A 79 -9.27 0.66 -13.12
N GLN A 80 -8.39 0.03 -13.92
CA GLN A 80 -8.75 -1.13 -14.76
C GLN A 80 -9.19 -2.34 -13.93
N SER A 81 -8.63 -2.50 -12.74
CA SER A 81 -8.92 -3.62 -11.84
C SER A 81 -10.20 -3.42 -11.02
N LYS A 82 -10.87 -2.27 -11.15
CA LYS A 82 -12.12 -1.92 -10.45
C LYS A 82 -12.00 -2.08 -8.92
N VAL A 83 -10.87 -1.66 -8.37
CA VAL A 83 -10.64 -1.64 -6.91
C VAL A 83 -11.38 -0.46 -6.25
N PRO A 84 -11.51 -0.44 -4.92
CA PRO A 84 -12.14 0.69 -4.22
C PRO A 84 -11.44 2.03 -4.50
N ASP A 85 -12.20 3.12 -4.60
CA ASP A 85 -11.66 4.46 -4.86
C ASP A 85 -10.69 4.91 -3.77
N SER A 86 -10.88 4.47 -2.53
CA SER A 86 -9.96 4.77 -1.42
C SER A 86 -8.53 4.31 -1.72
N TRP A 87 -8.34 3.23 -2.49
CA TRP A 87 -7.00 2.77 -2.88
C TRP A 87 -6.35 3.67 -3.93
N LEU A 88 -7.15 4.28 -4.81
CA LEU A 88 -6.65 5.27 -5.77
C LEU A 88 -6.21 6.53 -5.02
N GLU A 89 -7.02 7.00 -4.07
CA GLU A 89 -6.73 8.16 -3.25
C GLU A 89 -5.44 8.00 -2.45
N LEU A 90 -5.19 6.83 -1.85
CA LEU A 90 -3.95 6.54 -1.12
C LEU A 90 -2.68 6.66 -1.98
N VAL A 91 -2.76 6.38 -3.29
CA VAL A 91 -1.63 6.48 -4.22
C VAL A 91 -1.52 7.88 -4.83
N ALA A 92 -2.64 8.56 -5.03
CA ALA A 92 -2.68 9.88 -5.65
C ALA A 92 -2.36 11.02 -4.66
N GLU A 93 -2.82 10.89 -3.42
CA GLU A 93 -2.86 11.95 -2.42
C GLU A 93 -2.26 11.47 -1.10
N VAL A 94 -1.78 12.42 -0.30
CA VAL A 94 -1.33 12.12 1.06
C VAL A 94 -2.58 11.93 1.92
N LYS A 95 -2.92 10.66 2.18
CA LYS A 95 -4.11 10.29 2.94
C LYS A 95 -3.82 9.21 3.97
N GLU A 96 -4.53 9.24 5.08
CA GLU A 96 -4.48 8.20 6.11
C GLU A 96 -5.29 6.96 5.70
N LEU A 97 -4.88 5.81 6.23
CA LEU A 97 -5.63 4.57 6.03
C LEU A 97 -6.94 4.64 6.81
N SER A 98 -8.05 4.26 6.17
CA SER A 98 -9.29 4.03 6.89
C SER A 98 -9.15 2.88 7.91
N ALA A 99 -10.09 2.79 8.85
CA ALA A 99 -10.13 1.69 9.81
C ALA A 99 -10.20 0.30 9.14
N ASN A 100 -10.86 0.20 7.98
CA ASN A 100 -10.97 -1.06 7.23
C ASN A 100 -9.67 -1.43 6.51
N GLU A 101 -8.98 -0.45 5.93
CA GLU A 101 -7.67 -0.67 5.30
C GLU A 101 -6.61 -0.99 6.35
N SER A 102 -6.63 -0.26 7.46
CA SER A 102 -5.87 -0.54 8.66
C SER A 102 -6.03 -1.99 9.10
N LYS A 103 -7.26 -2.47 9.32
CA LYS A 103 -7.52 -3.89 9.66
C LYS A 103 -6.91 -4.85 8.64
N ARG A 104 -6.98 -4.53 7.35
CA ARG A 104 -6.40 -5.36 6.27
C ARG A 104 -4.86 -5.36 6.29
N VAL A 105 -4.22 -4.23 6.56
CA VAL A 105 -2.76 -4.15 6.75
C VAL A 105 -2.34 -4.90 8.01
N PHE A 106 -3.08 -4.73 9.12
CA PHE A 106 -2.63 -5.13 10.44
C PHE A 106 -2.93 -6.59 10.77
N GLY A 107 -3.95 -7.20 10.14
CA GLY A 107 -4.35 -8.58 10.40
C GLY A 107 -5.02 -8.78 11.77
N ASP A 108 -5.03 -7.76 12.62
CA ASP A 108 -5.80 -7.69 13.85
C ASP A 108 -7.07 -6.88 13.59
N ALA A 109 -8.22 -7.54 13.73
CA ALA A 109 -9.45 -6.81 13.98
C ALA A 109 -9.33 -6.24 15.40
N LEU A 110 -9.47 -4.93 15.57
CA LEU A 110 -9.83 -4.39 16.89
C LEU A 110 -11.07 -5.17 17.37
N PRO A 111 -10.99 -5.89 18.51
CA PRO A 111 -12.14 -6.57 19.09
C PRO A 111 -13.31 -5.60 19.22
N SER A 112 -14.53 -6.11 19.09
CA SER A 112 -15.73 -5.31 19.30
C SER A 112 -15.65 -4.56 20.64
N GLY A 113 -15.67 -3.22 20.59
CA GLY A 113 -15.58 -2.35 21.77
C GLY A 113 -14.27 -1.57 21.93
N LEU A 114 -13.26 -1.79 21.09
CA LEU A 114 -12.01 -1.01 21.11
C LEU A 114 -11.97 0.00 19.96
N THR A 115 -11.66 1.25 20.29
CA THR A 115 -11.55 2.36 19.33
C THR A 115 -10.14 2.95 19.42
N LEU A 116 -9.52 3.21 18.26
CA LEU A 116 -8.21 3.84 18.22
C LEU A 116 -8.37 5.31 18.64
N VAL A 117 -7.69 5.70 19.71
CA VAL A 117 -7.65 7.10 20.17
C VAL A 117 -6.43 7.75 19.54
N HIS A 118 -6.62 8.77 18.70
CA HIS A 118 -5.50 9.60 18.22
C HIS A 118 -5.07 10.58 19.32
N GLN A 119 -3.76 10.76 19.48
CA GLN A 119 -3.15 11.84 20.25
C GLN A 119 -2.78 13.00 19.32
#